data_AF-A0A9P6BZ34-F1
#
_entry.id   AF-A0A9P6BZ34-F1
#
_cell.length_a   1.000
_cell.length_b   1.000
_cell.length_c   1.000
_cell.angle_alpha   90.00
_cell.angle_beta   90.00
_cell.angle_gamma   90.00
#
_symmetry.space_group_name_H-M   'P 1'
#
loop_
_entity.id
_entity.type
_entity.pdbx_description
1 polymer ?
#
loop_
_entity_poly.entity_id
_entity_poly.type
_entity_poly.pdbx_seq_one_letter_code
_entity_poly.pdbx_strand_id
1 'polypeptide(L)' 'VPKMHINGHNVHCQINHSFIYEPHSGMTCGEGIKSAWSEQNHAIAFTKEQNLGHWHDTLDDFNGYWNWMKLHQLCESWVS' A
#
# COMPACT_ATOMS: atom_id res chain seq x y z
N VAL A 1 -16.22 -8.39 -0.26
CA VAL A 1 -15.45 -9.10 0.78
C VAL A 1 -13.98 -8.71 0.63
N PRO A 2 -13.23 -8.34 1.68
CA PRO A 2 -11.81 -8.00 1.57
C PRO A 2 -11.00 -9.15 0.93
N LYS A 3 -9.97 -8.82 0.12
CA LYS A 3 -9.18 -9.79 -0.67
C LYS A 3 -8.51 -10.88 0.18
N MET A 4 -8.12 -10.57 1.42
CA MET A 4 -7.57 -11.57 2.36
C MET A 4 -8.66 -12.37 3.08
N HIS A 5 -9.84 -11.77 3.30
CA HIS A 5 -10.95 -12.41 4.00
C HIS A 5 -11.71 -13.39 3.11
N ILE A 6 -11.78 -13.13 1.79
CA ILE A 6 -12.50 -13.98 0.84
C ILE A 6 -11.87 -15.38 0.70
N ASN A 7 -10.58 -15.54 1.03
CA ASN A 7 -9.88 -16.83 1.04
C ASN A 7 -10.49 -17.84 2.03
N GLY A 8 -11.16 -17.35 3.08
CA GLY A 8 -11.89 -18.19 4.04
C GLY A 8 -13.32 -18.57 3.60
N HIS A 9 -13.79 -18.04 2.47
CA HIS A 9 -15.13 -18.31 1.94
C HIS A 9 -15.10 -19.42 0.89
N ASN A 10 -16.27 -19.98 0.56
CA ASN A 10 -16.39 -20.98 -0.49
C ASN A 10 -16.03 -20.41 -1.89
N VAL A 11 -15.75 -21.31 -2.84
CA VAL A 11 -15.32 -20.95 -4.20
C VAL A 11 -16.33 -20.05 -4.92
N HIS A 12 -17.63 -20.30 -4.74
CA HIS A 12 -18.67 -19.47 -5.36
C HIS A 12 -18.59 -18.01 -4.89
N CYS A 13 -18.35 -17.80 -3.60
CA CYS A 13 -18.15 -16.47 -3.01
C CYS A 13 -16.87 -15.81 -3.55
N GLN A 14 -15.78 -16.59 -3.67
CA GLN A 14 -14.51 -16.10 -4.21
C GLN A 14 -14.65 -15.60 -5.65
N ILE A 15 -15.40 -16.31 -6.50
CA ILE A 15 -15.63 -15.93 -7.90
C ILE A 15 -16.51 -14.67 -7.97
N ASN A 16 -17.65 -14.65 -7.27
CA ASN A 16 -18.59 -13.52 -7.30
C ASN A 16 -18.02 -12.22 -6.74
N HIS A 17 -17.01 -12.29 -5.86
CA HIS A 17 -16.38 -11.12 -5.26
C HIS A 17 -14.94 -10.89 -5.73
N SER A 18 -14.52 -11.57 -6.80
CA SER A 18 -13.21 -11.36 -7.39
C SER A 18 -13.26 -10.23 -8.40
N PHE A 19 -12.53 -9.15 -8.09
CA PHE A 19 -12.27 -8.05 -9.02
C PHE A 19 -11.62 -8.50 -10.33
N ILE A 20 -11.01 -9.68 -10.39
CA ILE A 20 -10.42 -10.22 -11.63
C ILE A 20 -11.52 -10.55 -12.67
N TYR A 21 -12.71 -10.94 -12.20
CA TYR A 21 -13.84 -11.29 -13.08
C TYR A 21 -14.80 -10.12 -13.31
N GLU A 22 -14.54 -8.97 -12.67
CA GLU A 22 -15.37 -7.77 -12.83
C GLU A 22 -14.95 -7.02 -14.10
N PRO A 23 -15.87 -6.80 -15.07
CA PRO A 23 -15.55 -6.07 -16.29
C PRO A 23 -14.99 -4.68 -15.99
N HIS A 24 -13.91 -4.30 -16.69
CA HIS A 24 -13.21 -3.02 -16.54
C HIS A 24 -12.44 -2.83 -15.22
N SER A 25 -12.33 -3.87 -14.39
CA SER A 25 -11.45 -3.81 -13.24
C SER A 25 -10.00 -3.99 -13.67
N GLY A 26 -9.13 -3.04 -13.30
CA GLY A 26 -7.70 -3.21 -13.45
C GLY A 26 -7.15 -4.21 -12.44
N MET A 27 -6.05 -4.90 -12.77
CA MET A 27 -5.25 -5.64 -11.79
C MET A 27 -4.63 -4.65 -10.80
N THR A 28 -5.43 -4.26 -9.82
CA THR A 28 -5.07 -3.32 -8.78
C THR A 28 -4.78 -4.10 -7.51
N CYS A 29 -3.53 -4.03 -7.05
CA CYS A 29 -3.20 -4.47 -5.70
C CYS A 29 -3.68 -3.39 -4.72
N GLY A 30 -4.94 -3.48 -4.28
CA GLY A 30 -5.51 -2.56 -3.29
C GLY A 30 -4.86 -2.62 -1.91
N GLU A 31 -3.91 -3.53 -1.68
CA GLU A 31 -3.09 -3.57 -0.47
C GLU A 31 -1.93 -2.58 -0.50
N GLY A 32 -1.39 -2.25 -1.68
CA GLY A 32 -0.25 -1.34 -1.80
C GLY A 32 -0.50 0.04 -1.17
N ILE A 33 -1.73 0.55 -1.30
CA ILE A 33 -2.11 1.83 -0.68
C ILE A 33 -2.27 1.74 0.84
N LYS A 34 -2.68 0.57 1.36
CA LYS A 34 -2.85 0.35 2.80
C LYS A 34 -1.50 0.20 3.50
N SER A 35 -0.53 -0.44 2.85
CA SER A 35 0.83 -0.57 3.38
C SER A 35 1.52 0.80 3.51
N ALA A 36 1.43 1.66 2.48
CA ALA A 36 1.99 3.01 2.55
C ALA A 36 1.39 3.82 3.71
N TRP A 37 0.08 3.71 3.93
CA TRP A 37 -0.60 4.38 5.04
C TRP A 37 -0.16 3.84 6.42
N SER A 38 -0.03 2.51 6.56
CA SER A 38 0.45 1.90 7.81
C SER A 38 1.82 2.43 8.22
N GLU A 39 2.67 2.69 7.24
CA GLU A 39 4.05 3.09 7.48
C GLU A 39 4.15 4.58 7.78
N GLN A 40 3.33 5.40 7.12
CA GLN A 40 3.15 6.80 7.49
C GLN A 40 2.62 6.93 8.93
N ASN A 41 1.79 6.00 9.42
CA ASN A 41 1.33 6.02 10.81
C ASN A 41 2.47 5.89 11.83
N HIS A 42 3.59 5.24 11.49
CA HIS A 42 4.78 5.23 12.35
C HIS A 42 5.41 6.62 12.49
N ALA A 43 5.34 7.44 11.42
CA ALA A 43 5.85 8.80 11.45
C ALA A 43 4.97 9.78 12.24
N ILE A 44 3.69 9.47 12.45
CA ILE A 44 2.73 10.32 13.18
C ILE A 44 3.17 10.58 14.63
N ALA A 45 3.86 9.64 15.28
CA ALA A 45 4.20 9.76 16.70
C ALA A 45 5.18 10.92 16.95
N PHE A 46 6.23 11.05 16.13
CA PHE A 46 7.28 12.04 16.33
C PHE A 46 7.03 13.36 15.59
N THR A 47 6.25 13.33 14.50
CA THR A 47 5.86 14.53 13.74
C THR A 47 5.01 15.53 14.54
N LYS A 48 4.36 15.09 15.62
CA LYS A 48 3.53 15.93 16.49
C LYS A 48 4.30 17.01 17.26
N GLU A 49 5.57 16.75 17.56
CA GLU A 49 6.41 17.66 18.37
C GLU A 49 7.29 18.57 17.50
N GLN A 50 7.19 18.44 16.18
CA GLN A 50 8.06 19.12 15.24
C GLN A 50 7.54 20.50 14.88
N ASN A 51 8.47 21.42 14.61
CA ASN A 51 8.11 22.73 14.10
C ASN A 51 7.54 22.61 12.67
N LEU A 52 6.78 23.62 12.22
CA LEU A 52 6.00 23.55 10.99
C LEU A 52 6.82 23.27 9.72
N GLY A 53 8.06 23.78 9.66
CA GLY A 53 8.97 23.52 8.54
C GLY A 53 9.54 22.10 8.59
N HIS A 54 10.07 21.72 9.75
CA HIS A 54 10.69 20.41 9.95
C HIS A 54 9.68 19.26 9.82
N TRP A 55 8.40 19.52 10.14
CA TRP A 55 7.30 18.60 9.90
C TRP A 55 7.13 18.27 8.41
N HIS A 56 7.13 19.29 7.55
CA HIS A 56 7.03 19.10 6.10
C HIS A 56 8.25 18.35 5.56
N ASP A 57 9.45 18.78 5.92
CA ASP A 57 10.70 18.15 5.44
C ASP A 57 10.75 16.66 5.82
N THR A 58 10.33 16.35 7.05
CA THR A 58 10.24 14.97 7.55
C THR A 58 9.26 14.12 6.72
N LEU A 59 8.09 14.65 6.39
CA LEU A 59 7.10 13.91 5.62
C LEU A 59 7.56 13.67 4.18
N ASP A 60 8.24 14.66 3.58
CA ASP A 60 8.81 14.53 2.24
C ASP A 60 9.92 13.47 2.20
N ASP A 61 10.83 13.47 3.18
CA ASP A 61 11.87 12.44 3.29
C ASP A 61 11.26 11.04 3.48
N PHE A 62 10.24 10.91 4.33
CA PHE A 62 9.59 9.63 4.60
C PHE A 62 8.87 9.08 3.35
N ASN A 63 8.17 9.94 2.62
CA ASN A 63 7.51 9.57 1.37
C ASN A 63 8.52 9.27 0.26
N GLY A 64 9.61 10.04 0.19
CA GLY A 64 10.72 9.84 -0.74
C GLY A 64 11.39 8.48 -0.53
N TYR A 65 11.69 8.13 0.72
CA TYR A 65 12.21 6.81 1.08
C TYR A 65 11.25 5.69 0.69
N TRP A 66 9.96 5.85 0.92
CA TRP A 66 8.97 4.86 0.49
C TRP A 66 8.90 4.67 -1.02
N ASN A 67 9.06 5.75 -1.80
CA ASN A 67 9.12 5.66 -3.24
C ASN A 67 10.40 4.95 -3.71
N TRP A 68 11.54 5.22 -3.07
CA TRP A 68 12.79 4.53 -3.32
C TRP A 68 12.68 3.01 -3.08
N MET A 69 12.10 2.60 -1.95
CA MET A 69 11.91 1.19 -1.62
C MET A 69 11.04 0.47 -2.66
N LYS A 70 9.96 1.11 -3.14
CA LYS A 70 9.13 0.56 -4.22
C LYS A 70 9.93 0.40 -5.52
N LEU A 71 10.74 1.39 -5.89
CA LEU A 71 11.58 1.33 -7.09
C LEU A 71 12.58 0.16 -7.01
N HIS A 72 13.22 -0.02 -5.86
CA HIS A 72 14.16 -1.11 -5.63
C HIS A 72 13.50 -2.48 -5.76
N GLN A 73 12.35 -2.68 -5.09
CA GLN A 73 11.58 -3.94 -5.16
C GLN A 73 11.08 -4.24 -6.57
N LEU A 74 10.66 -3.21 -7.31
CA LEU A 74 10.33 -3.37 -8.72
C LEU A 74 11.57 -3.88 -9.47
N CYS A 75 12.70 -3.21 -9.36
CA CYS A 75 13.95 -3.59 -10.04
C CYS A 75 14.33 -5.06 -9.76
N GLU A 76 14.25 -5.51 -8.50
CA GLU A 76 14.52 -6.91 -8.14
C GLU A 76 13.56 -7.90 -8.81
N SER A 77 12.27 -7.56 -8.90
CA SER A 77 11.27 -8.42 -9.57
C SER A 77 11.46 -8.54 -11.09
N TRP A 78 12.18 -7.62 -11.72
CA TRP A 78 12.48 -7.67 -13.17
C TRP A 78 13.69 -8.57 -13.49
N VAL A 79 14.49 -8.92 -12.48
CA VAL A 79 15.74 -9.69 -12.64
C VAL A 79 15.57 -11.17 -12.25
N SER A 80 14.43 -11.55 -11.68
CA SER A 80 14.04 -12.93 -11.35
C SER A 80 13.09 -13.54 -12.38
#